data_AF-A0A954JH40-F1
#
_entry.id   AF-A0A954JH40-F1
#
_cell.length_a   1.000
_cell.length_b   1.000
_cell.length_c   1.000
_cell.angle_alpha   90.00
_cell.angle_beta   90.00
_cell.angle_gamma   90.00
#
_symmetry.space_group_name_H-M   'P 1'
#
loop_
_entity.id
_entity.type
_entity.pdbx_description
1 polymer ?
#
loop_
_entity_poly.entity_id
_entity_poly.type
_entity_poly.pdbx_seq_one_letter_code
_entity_poly.pdbx_strand_id
1 'polypeptide(L)'
;TSLVAGFTRTFGTLIQAGVPHIDALEIVRDSTGNDVLREAVEDVRRTVREGEGLARPMGETGLFDDLVVNMVDVGEETGELDRMLMKVADAFEKQVDRRIEAMFKLLEPLLLVLIACMVGFIVIALFMPLVKLLNDLS
;
A
#
# COMPACT_ATOMS: atom_id res chain seq x y z
N THR A 1 1.97 -1.72 4.96
CA THR A 1 1.78 -2.10 3.53
C THR A 1 2.97 -1.75 2.66
N SER A 2 3.48 -0.50 2.60
CA SER A 2 4.64 -0.20 1.71
C SER A 2 5.93 -0.92 2.12
N LEU A 3 6.20 -1.06 3.42
CA LEU A 3 7.33 -1.82 3.94
C LEU A 3 7.27 -3.30 3.52
N VAL A 4 6.11 -3.92 3.67
CA VAL A 4 5.86 -5.31 3.26
C VAL A 4 5.94 -5.47 1.74
N ALA A 5 5.44 -4.50 0.97
CA ALA A 5 5.57 -4.51 -0.50
C ALA A 5 7.03 -4.45 -0.96
N GLY A 6 7.84 -3.61 -0.32
CA GLY A 6 9.29 -3.55 -0.55
C GLY A 6 9.98 -4.86 -0.19
N PHE A 7 9.67 -5.43 0.98
CA PHE A 7 10.12 -6.76 1.39
C PHE A 7 9.79 -7.81 0.33
N THR A 8 8.52 -7.94 -0.06
CA THR A 8 8.06 -8.99 -0.97
C THR A 8 8.71 -8.86 -2.35
N ARG A 9 8.90 -7.63 -2.85
CA ARG A 9 9.58 -7.39 -4.12
C ARG A 9 11.06 -7.77 -4.07
N THR A 10 11.79 -7.29 -3.06
CA THR A 10 13.23 -7.58 -2.96
C THR A 10 13.46 -9.06 -2.67
N PHE A 11 12.70 -9.65 -1.75
CA PHE A 11 12.76 -11.07 -1.44
C PHE A 11 12.43 -11.92 -2.68
N GLY A 12 11.30 -11.67 -3.36
CA GLY A 12 10.93 -12.38 -4.58
C GLY A 12 11.97 -12.26 -5.70
N THR A 13 12.60 -11.09 -5.85
CA THR A 13 13.70 -10.89 -6.82
C THR A 13 14.92 -11.75 -6.49
N LEU A 14 15.28 -11.85 -5.21
CA LEU A 14 16.41 -12.67 -4.75
C LEU A 14 16.11 -14.16 -4.92
N ILE A 15 14.89 -14.61 -4.58
CA ILE A 15 14.48 -16.00 -4.80
C ILE A 15 14.48 -16.35 -6.30
N GLN A 16 13.98 -15.45 -7.15
CA GLN A 16 14.02 -15.63 -8.61
C GLN A 16 15.46 -15.71 -9.16
N ALA A 17 16.39 -14.98 -8.55
CA ALA A 17 17.81 -15.06 -8.87
C ALA A 17 18.50 -16.34 -8.35
N GLY A 18 17.76 -17.23 -7.66
CA GLY A 18 18.27 -18.48 -7.11
C GLY A 18 18.99 -18.33 -5.77
N VAL A 19 18.85 -17.19 -5.09
CA VAL A 19 19.44 -16.98 -3.76
C VAL A 19 18.69 -17.85 -2.74
N PRO A 20 19.40 -18.63 -1.89
CA PRO A 20 18.77 -19.43 -0.84
C PRO A 20 17.91 -18.57 0.10
N HIS A 21 16.80 -19.14 0.61
CA HIS A 21 15.81 -18.40 1.39
C HIS A 21 16.42 -17.67 2.59
N ILE A 22 17.30 -18.34 3.33
CA ILE A 22 17.95 -17.80 4.53
C ILE A 22 18.85 -16.59 4.18
N ASP A 23 19.60 -16.69 3.09
CA ASP A 23 20.49 -15.62 2.63
C ASP A 23 19.68 -14.44 2.08
N ALA A 24 18.59 -14.73 1.37
CA ALA A 24 17.68 -13.71 0.88
C ALA A 24 17.00 -12.95 2.03
N LEU A 25 16.56 -13.64 3.09
CA LEU A 25 16.03 -13.00 4.30
C LEU A 25 17.06 -12.11 4.99
N GLU A 26 18.32 -12.54 5.06
CA GLU A 26 19.42 -11.73 5.59
C GLU A 26 19.66 -10.44 4.78
N ILE A 27 19.71 -10.55 3.46
CA ILE A 27 19.88 -9.39 2.57
C ILE A 27 18.71 -8.40 2.73
N VAL A 28 17.47 -8.89 2.82
CA VAL A 28 16.29 -8.04 2.99
C VAL A 28 16.26 -7.38 4.38
N ARG A 29 16.64 -8.12 5.43
CA ARG A 29 16.81 -7.59 6.79
C ARG A 29 17.83 -6.46 6.82
N ASP A 30 18.96 -6.61 6.13
CA ASP A 30 20.04 -5.63 6.17
C ASP A 30 19.72 -4.39 5.32
N SER A 31 18.94 -4.55 4.26
CA SER A 31 18.50 -3.45 3.40
C SER A 31 17.27 -2.68 3.91
N THR A 32 16.49 -3.22 4.85
CA THR A 32 15.38 -2.46 5.44
C THR A 32 15.85 -1.39 6.41
N GLY A 33 15.37 -0.16 6.24
CA GLY A 33 15.57 0.95 7.20
C GLY A 33 14.60 0.94 8.39
N ASN A 34 13.72 -0.06 8.50
CA ASN A 34 12.70 -0.13 9.53
C ASN A 34 12.99 -1.27 10.53
N ASP A 35 13.10 -0.91 11.82
CA ASP A 35 13.47 -1.85 12.89
C ASP A 35 12.39 -2.92 13.15
N VAL A 36 11.10 -2.57 13.02
CA VAL A 36 9.99 -3.53 13.20
C VAL A 36 10.03 -4.60 12.12
N LEU A 37 10.24 -4.21 10.86
CA LEU A 37 10.41 -5.17 9.76
C LEU A 37 11.70 -5.98 9.93
N ARG A 38 12.78 -5.36 10.41
CA ARG A 38 14.06 -6.03 10.66
C ARG A 38 13.91 -7.16 11.68
N GLU A 39 13.24 -6.90 12.80
CA GLU A 39 12.99 -7.87 13.86
C GLU A 39 12.06 -9.00 13.37
N ALA A 40 10.96 -8.65 12.71
CA ALA A 40 10.05 -9.64 12.11
C ALA A 40 10.75 -10.56 11.11
N VAL A 41 11.62 -10.03 10.24
CA VAL A 41 12.39 -10.83 9.27
C VAL A 41 13.45 -11.70 9.97
N GLU A 42 14.07 -11.22 11.05
CA GLU A 42 15.03 -12.02 11.82
C GLU A 42 14.33 -13.20 12.52
N ASP A 43 13.14 -12.99 13.09
CA ASP A 43 12.35 -14.06 13.70
C ASP A 43 11.92 -15.11 12.67
N VAL A 44 11.46 -14.68 11.49
CA VAL A 44 11.17 -15.58 10.37
C VAL A 44 12.42 -16.37 9.98
N ARG A 45 13.56 -15.69 9.81
CA ARG A 45 14.83 -16.33 9.44
C ARG A 45 15.27 -17.39 10.45
N ARG A 46 15.17 -17.11 11.75
CA ARG A 46 15.51 -18.04 12.82
C ARG A 46 14.63 -19.29 12.76
N THR A 47 13.33 -19.09 12.64
CA THR A 47 12.34 -20.19 12.61
C THR A 47 12.52 -21.07 11.37
N VAL A 48 12.79 -20.48 10.21
CA VAL A 48 13.09 -21.24 8.98
C VAL A 48 14.41 -22.00 9.08
N ARG A 49 15.43 -21.46 9.78
CA ARG A 49 16.68 -22.21 10.05
C ARG A 49 16.46 -23.44 10.93
N GLU A 50 15.44 -23.44 11.78
CA GLU A 50 15.06 -24.58 12.63
C GLU A 50 14.31 -25.67 11.84
N GLY A 51 14.07 -25.46 10.54
CA GLY A 51 13.48 -26.45 9.64
C GLY A 51 11.98 -26.24 9.38
N GLU A 52 11.43 -25.12 9.82
CA GLU A 52 10.05 -24.76 9.53
C GLU A 52 9.88 -24.09 8.16
N GLY A 53 8.67 -24.13 7.61
CA GLY A 53 8.32 -23.36 6.42
C GLY A 53 8.30 -21.85 6.68
N LEU A 54 8.31 -21.04 5.63
CA LEU A 54 8.22 -19.58 5.67
C LEU A 54 6.83 -19.07 6.07
N ALA A 55 5.75 -19.73 5.63
CA ALA A 55 4.40 -19.21 5.78
C ALA A 55 3.98 -19.03 7.25
N ARG A 56 4.19 -20.06 8.08
CA ARG A 56 3.83 -20.05 9.51
C ARG A 56 4.51 -18.91 10.29
N PRO A 57 5.85 -18.78 10.31
CA PRO A 57 6.50 -17.71 11.06
C PRO A 57 6.16 -16.34 10.50
N MET A 58 5.93 -16.19 9.19
CA MET A 58 5.44 -14.92 8.63
C MET A 58 4.08 -14.54 9.21
N GLY A 59 3.13 -15.48 9.33
CA GLY A 59 1.84 -15.24 9.96
C GLY A 59 1.94 -14.88 11.45
N GLU A 60 2.87 -15.50 12.18
CA GLU A 60 3.07 -15.26 13.62
C GLU A 60 3.60 -13.85 13.94
N THR A 61 4.32 -13.21 13.00
CA THR A 61 4.80 -11.83 13.19
C THR A 61 3.68 -10.78 13.24
N GLY A 62 2.49 -11.08 12.69
CA GLY A 62 1.38 -10.13 12.53
C GLY A 62 1.65 -8.94 11.59
N LEU A 63 2.83 -8.89 10.95
CA LEU A 63 3.21 -7.83 10.02
C LEU A 63 2.76 -8.13 8.58
N PHE A 64 2.73 -9.42 8.24
CA PHE A 64 2.33 -9.92 6.93
C PHE A 64 0.82 -10.18 6.91
N ASP A 65 0.14 -9.62 5.91
CA ASP A 65 -1.30 -9.84 5.69
C ASP A 65 -1.56 -11.27 5.16
N ASP A 66 -2.79 -11.75 5.29
CA ASP A 66 -3.21 -13.11 4.92
C ASP A 66 -2.88 -13.42 3.46
N LEU A 67 -2.95 -12.42 2.58
CA LEU A 67 -2.56 -12.57 1.18
C LEU A 67 -1.09 -12.99 1.04
N VAL A 68 -0.19 -12.41 1.82
CA VAL A 68 1.24 -12.72 1.75
C VAL A 68 1.48 -14.13 2.29
N VAL A 69 0.91 -14.44 3.46
CA VAL A 69 1.08 -15.73 4.13
C VAL A 69 0.58 -16.87 3.24
N ASN A 70 -0.64 -16.76 2.72
CA ASN A 70 -1.24 -17.79 1.86
C ASN A 70 -0.46 -18.01 0.56
N MET A 71 0.07 -16.94 -0.04
CA MET A 71 0.82 -17.05 -1.30
C MET A 71 2.21 -17.64 -1.08
N VAL A 72 2.83 -17.36 0.07
CA VAL A 72 4.07 -18.02 0.48
C VAL A 72 3.81 -19.50 0.76
N ASP A 73 2.73 -19.85 1.46
CA ASP A 73 2.34 -21.23 1.76
C ASP A 73 2.14 -22.06 0.48
N VAL A 74 1.29 -21.57 -0.42
CA VAL A 74 1.08 -22.19 -1.74
C VAL A 74 2.38 -22.24 -2.54
N GLY A 75 3.21 -21.21 -2.46
CA GLY A 75 4.50 -21.14 -3.15
C GLY A 75 5.50 -22.17 -2.64
N GLU A 76 5.54 -22.43 -1.33
CA GLU A 76 6.39 -23.46 -0.72
C GLU A 76 5.89 -24.87 -1.05
N GLU A 77 4.57 -25.12 -0.97
CA GLU A 77 4.00 -26.43 -1.30
C GLU A 77 4.19 -26.81 -2.78
N THR A 78 4.09 -25.82 -3.67
CA THR A 78 4.20 -26.03 -5.13
C THR A 78 5.61 -25.84 -5.69
N GLY A 79 6.53 -25.31 -4.89
CA GLY A 79 7.87 -24.91 -5.33
C GLY A 79 7.89 -23.68 -6.25
N GLU A 80 6.78 -22.95 -6.37
CA GLU A 80 6.65 -21.72 -7.18
C GLU A 80 6.71 -20.43 -6.34
N LEU A 81 7.52 -20.42 -5.28
CA LEU A 81 7.62 -19.30 -4.33
C LEU A 81 7.97 -17.97 -5.01
N ASP A 82 8.91 -17.97 -5.96
CA ASP A 82 9.29 -16.81 -6.76
C ASP A 82 8.09 -16.18 -7.47
N ARG A 83 7.30 -17.01 -8.15
CA ARG A 83 6.11 -16.58 -8.90
C ARG A 83 5.03 -16.05 -7.97
N MET A 84 4.82 -16.70 -6.83
CA MET A 84 3.80 -16.27 -5.87
C MET A 84 4.17 -14.95 -5.19
N LEU A 85 5.44 -14.75 -4.82
CA LEU A 85 5.93 -13.48 -4.28
C LEU A 85 5.78 -12.34 -5.30
N MET A 86 6.08 -12.57 -6.58
CA MET A 86 5.88 -11.55 -7.63
C MET A 86 4.41 -11.17 -7.78
N LYS A 87 3.48 -12.13 -7.73
CA LYS A 87 2.03 -11.83 -7.74
C LYS A 87 1.61 -10.98 -6.54
N VAL A 88 2.16 -11.23 -5.36
CA VAL A 88 1.89 -10.42 -4.16
C VAL A 88 2.45 -9.01 -4.33
N ALA A 89 3.66 -8.86 -4.84
CA ALA A 89 4.26 -7.55 -5.13
C ALA A 89 3.38 -6.75 -6.11
N ASP A 90 2.95 -7.35 -7.21
CA ASP A 90 2.06 -6.73 -8.19
C ASP A 90 0.69 -6.37 -7.59
N ALA A 91 0.17 -7.21 -6.69
CA ALA A 91 -1.07 -6.92 -5.98
C ALA A 91 -0.93 -5.68 -5.08
N PHE A 92 0.21 -5.51 -4.40
CA PHE A 92 0.48 -4.32 -3.62
C PHE A 92 0.69 -3.06 -4.47
N GLU A 93 1.39 -3.15 -5.59
CA GLU A 93 1.51 -2.02 -6.54
C GLU A 93 0.13 -1.56 -7.02
N LYS A 94 -0.72 -2.50 -7.45
CA LYS A 94 -2.11 -2.18 -7.84
C LYS A 94 -2.93 -1.60 -6.69
N GLN A 95 -2.68 -2.01 -5.44
CA GLN A 95 -3.34 -1.40 -4.28
C GLN A 95 -2.92 0.06 -4.08
N VAL A 96 -1.63 0.37 -4.27
CA VAL A 96 -1.11 1.74 -4.19
C VAL A 96 -1.73 2.59 -5.31
N ASP A 97 -1.74 2.10 -6.55
CA ASP A 97 -2.33 2.81 -7.68
C ASP A 97 -3.82 3.11 -7.48
N ARG A 98 -4.59 2.11 -6.99
CA ARG A 98 -6.01 2.31 -6.67
C ARG A 98 -6.24 3.36 -5.58
N ARG A 99 -5.36 3.41 -4.57
CA ARG A 99 -5.45 4.43 -3.51
C ARG A 99 -5.18 5.82 -4.07
N ILE A 100 -4.18 5.95 -4.94
CA ILE A 100 -3.86 7.20 -5.63
C ILE A 100 -5.05 7.64 -6.49
N GLU A 101 -5.60 6.75 -7.31
CA GLU A 101 -6.75 7.05 -8.17
C GLU A 101 -7.98 7.46 -7.35
N ALA A 102 -8.26 6.77 -6.25
CA ALA A 102 -9.36 7.13 -5.35
C ALA A 102 -9.19 8.52 -4.73
N MET A 103 -7.97 8.91 -4.38
CA MET A 103 -7.69 10.28 -3.91
C MET A 103 -7.97 11.31 -5.00
N PHE A 104 -7.59 11.03 -6.25
CA PHE A 104 -7.90 11.94 -7.37
C PHE A 104 -9.39 12.02 -7.70
N LYS A 105 -10.14 10.92 -7.57
CA LYS A 105 -11.61 10.92 -7.79
C LYS A 105 -12.36 11.84 -6.84
N LEU A 106 -11.86 12.06 -5.62
CA LEU A 106 -12.48 12.98 -4.66
C LEU A 106 -12.17 14.47 -4.95
N LEU A 107 -11.15 14.77 -5.76
CA LEU A 107 -10.84 16.15 -6.14
C LEU A 107 -11.90 16.75 -7.07
N GLU A 108 -12.47 15.97 -7.98
CA GLU A 108 -13.51 16.43 -8.91
C GLU A 108 -14.74 17.05 -8.21
N PRO A 109 -15.41 16.37 -7.25
CA PRO A 109 -16.54 16.96 -6.55
C PRO A 109 -16.13 18.14 -5.67
N LEU A 110 -14.92 18.14 -5.09
CA LEU A 110 -14.40 19.26 -4.30
C LEU A 110 -14.27 20.54 -5.16
N LEU A 111 -13.71 20.41 -6.36
CA LEU A 111 -13.58 21.52 -7.30
C LEU A 111 -14.95 22.08 -7.72
N LEU A 112 -15.93 21.21 -7.98
CA LEU A 112 -17.29 21.62 -8.32
C LEU A 112 -17.92 22.43 -7.17
N VAL A 113 -17.84 21.95 -5.93
CA VAL A 113 -18.37 22.66 -4.76
C VAL A 113 -17.69 24.02 -4.59
N LEU A 114 -16.37 24.09 -4.76
CA LEU A 114 -15.62 25.33 -4.65
C LEU A 114 -16.04 26.36 -5.71
N ILE A 115 -16.22 25.93 -6.96
CA ILE A 115 -16.71 26.78 -8.06
C ILE A 115 -18.15 27.24 -7.76
N ALA A 116 -19.02 26.34 -7.31
CA ALA A 116 -20.40 26.67 -6.97
C ALA A 116 -20.48 27.72 -5.84
N CYS A 117 -19.67 27.58 -4.80
CA CYS A 117 -19.57 28.57 -3.71
C CYS A 117 -19.06 29.92 -4.23
N MET A 118 -18.04 29.93 -5.09
CA MET A 118 -17.49 31.15 -5.66
C MET A 118 -18.50 31.90 -6.52
N VAL A 119 -19.20 31.20 -7.42
CA VAL A 119 -20.26 31.77 -8.25
C VAL A 119 -21.41 32.26 -7.39
N GLY A 120 -21.85 31.46 -6.41
CA GLY A 120 -22.91 31.84 -5.47
C GLY A 120 -22.57 33.12 -4.69
N PHE A 121 -21.33 33.24 -4.22
CA PHE A 121 -20.85 34.44 -3.55
C PHE A 121 -20.91 35.68 -4.45
N ILE A 122 -20.47 35.57 -5.70
CA ILE A 122 -20.51 36.67 -6.69
C ILE A 122 -21.96 37.10 -6.95
N VAL A 123 -22.87 36.15 -7.15
CA VAL A 123 -24.29 36.44 -7.40
C VAL A 123 -24.91 37.20 -6.24
N ILE A 124 -24.69 36.74 -4.99
CA ILE A 124 -25.22 37.42 -3.80
C ILE A 124 -24.64 38.83 -3.68
N ALA A 125 -23.33 38.99 -3.91
CA ALA A 125 -22.64 40.28 -3.84
C ALA A 125 -23.18 41.29 -4.87
N LEU A 126 -23.59 40.84 -6.06
CA LEU A 126 -24.15 41.70 -7.11
C LEU A 126 -25.65 41.97 -6.93
N PHE A 127 -26.43 40.99 -6.47
CA PHE A 127 -27.89 41.16 -6.30
C PHE A 127 -28.25 41.99 -5.08
N MET A 128 -27.51 41.89 -3.97
CA MET A 128 -27.79 42.65 -2.75
C MET A 128 -27.86 44.17 -2.96
N PRO A 129 -26.90 44.85 -3.61
CA PRO A 129 -26.99 46.29 -3.86
C PRO A 129 -28.12 46.65 -4.84
N LEU A 130 -28.40 45.80 -5.83
CA LEU A 130 -29.49 46.04 -6.79
C LEU A 130 -30.86 46.01 -6.10
N VAL A 131 -31.09 45.07 -5.19
CA VAL A 131 -32.33 45.01 -4.40
C VAL A 131 -32.47 46.24 -3.51
N LYS A 132 -31.38 46.70 -2.88
CA LYS A 132 -31.41 47.92 -2.07
C LYS A 132 -31.81 49.15 -2.89
N LEU A 133 -31.23 49.33 -4.08
CA LEU A 133 -31.57 50.44 -4.97
C LEU A 133 -33.03 50.41 -5.43
N LEU A 134 -33.60 49.23 -5.69
CA LEU A 134 -35.01 49.09 -6.06
C LEU A 134 -35.95 49.47 -4.90
N ASN A 135 -35.58 49.07 -3.68
CA ASN A 135 -36.38 49.33 -2.49
C ASN A 135 -36.34 50.82 -2.07
N ASP A 136 -35.23 51.51 -2.34
CA ASP A 136 -35.11 52.96 -2.13
C ASP A 136 -35.88 53.79 -3.18
N LEU A 137 -36.28 53.17 -4.30
CA LEU A 137 -37.04 53.83 -5.38
C LEU A 137 -38.57 53.63 -5.30
N SER A 138 -39.05 52.67 -4.51
CA SER A 138 -40.48 52.36 -4.29
C SER A 138 -41.04 53.06 -3.07
#